data_AF-A0A9E3HAW3-F1
#
_entry.id   AF-A0A9E3HAW3-F1
#
_cell.length_a   1.000
_cell.length_b   1.000
_cell.length_c   1.000
_cell.angle_alpha   90.00
_cell.angle_beta   90.00
_cell.angle_gamma   90.00
#
_symmetry.space_group_name_H-M   'P 1'
#
loop_
_entity.id
_entity.type
_entity.pdbx_description
1 polymer ?
#
loop_
_entity_poly.entity_id
_entity_poly.type
_entity_poly.pdbx_seq_one_letter_code
_entity_poly.pdbx_strand_id
1 'polypeptide(L)'
;MSRRNEFSYVIGGIFLVLGMHIIATLILSILAYIELRLASQYNIRFFQIIFIFYFFGIGITQVVYIIPVLLRLKRQEKFASMKGVIIGAIITALLNGGCWIWVISLTS
;
A
#
# COMPACT_ATOMS: atom_id res chain seq x y z
N MET A 1 3.19 -13.00 -27.41
CA MET A 1 2.59 -11.69 -27.10
C MET A 1 3.45 -10.60 -27.75
N SER A 2 2.84 -9.57 -28.33
CA SER A 2 3.60 -8.41 -28.78
C SER A 2 4.16 -7.66 -27.56
N ARG A 3 5.37 -7.08 -27.66
CA ARG A 3 5.99 -6.27 -26.58
C ARG A 3 5.04 -5.20 -26.02
N ARG A 4 4.17 -4.64 -26.86
CA ARG A 4 3.19 -3.61 -26.49
C ARG A 4 2.20 -4.10 -25.45
N ASN A 5 1.78 -5.36 -25.55
CA ASN A 5 0.82 -5.94 -24.61
C ASN A 5 1.49 -6.21 -23.26
N GLU A 6 2.74 -6.68 -23.24
CA GLU A 6 3.50 -6.89 -21.99
C GLU A 6 3.68 -5.59 -21.20
N PHE A 7 4.06 -4.51 -21.87
CA PHE A 7 4.22 -3.20 -21.24
C PHE A 7 2.92 -2.68 -20.60
N SER A 8 1.79 -2.85 -21.29
CA SER A 8 0.47 -2.48 -20.75
C SER A 8 0.14 -3.25 -19.46
N TYR A 9 0.46 -4.55 -19.40
CA TYR A 9 0.25 -5.35 -18.18
C TYR A 9 1.17 -4.96 -17.03
N VAL A 10 2.41 -4.55 -17.31
CA VAL A 10 3.33 -4.02 -16.29
C VAL A 10 2.80 -2.72 -15.70
N ILE A 11 2.38 -1.77 -16.56
CA ILE A 11 1.75 -0.52 -16.12
C ILE A 11 0.50 -0.83 -15.28
N GLY A 12 -0.34 -1.76 -15.75
CA GLY A 12 -1.53 -2.18 -15.02
C GLY A 12 -1.21 -2.74 -13.62
N GLY A 13 -0.09 -3.46 -13.46
CA GLY A 13 0.39 -3.93 -12.16
C GLY A 13 0.80 -2.79 -11.22
N ILE A 14 1.42 -1.73 -11.73
CA ILE A 14 1.77 -0.54 -10.93
C ILE A 14 0.50 0.18 -10.46
N PHE A 15 -0.45 0.42 -11.36
CA PHE A 15 -1.73 1.04 -11.02
C PHE A 15 -2.57 0.18 -10.07
N LEU A 16 -2.45 -1.15 -10.15
CA LEU A 16 -3.09 -2.06 -9.19
C LEU A 16 -2.57 -1.82 -7.77
N VAL A 17 -1.25 -1.64 -7.59
CA VAL A 17 -0.64 -1.31 -6.29
C VAL A 17 -1.17 0.02 -5.77
N LEU A 18 -1.20 1.05 -6.62
CA LEU A 18 -1.78 2.34 -6.25
C LEU A 18 -3.26 2.21 -5.83
N GLY A 19 -4.06 1.46 -6.57
CA GLY A 19 -5.46 1.19 -6.24
C GLY A 19 -5.62 0.48 -4.88
N MET A 20 -4.76 -0.49 -4.58
CA MET A 20 -4.76 -1.17 -3.28
C MET A 20 -4.41 -0.21 -2.14
N HIS A 21 -3.45 0.69 -2.32
CA HIS A 21 -3.13 1.72 -1.32
C HIS A 21 -4.31 2.64 -1.06
N ILE A 22 -5.00 3.10 -2.10
CA ILE A 22 -6.19 3.96 -1.98
C ILE A 22 -7.28 3.23 -1.19
N ILE A 23 -7.59 1.98 -1.56
CA ILE A 23 -8.62 1.18 -0.88
C ILE A 23 -8.25 0.93 0.59
N ALA A 24 -7.02 0.50 0.87
CA ALA A 24 -6.57 0.23 2.23
C ALA A 24 -6.60 1.50 3.11
N THR A 25 -6.19 2.64 2.56
CA THR A 25 -6.23 3.94 3.24
C THR A 25 -7.65 4.38 3.51
N LEU A 26 -8.56 4.21 2.55
CA LEU A 26 -9.97 4.54 2.70
C LEU A 26 -10.63 3.68 3.79
N ILE A 27 -10.40 2.36 3.77
CA ILE A 27 -10.96 1.43 4.77
C ILE A 27 -10.45 1.79 6.17
N LEU A 28 -9.13 1.94 6.35
CA LEU A 28 -8.57 2.22 7.67
C LEU A 28 -8.94 3.62 8.18
N SER A 29 -9.04 4.62 7.31
CA SER A 29 -9.46 5.97 7.72
C SER A 29 -10.94 6.01 8.14
N ILE A 30 -11.82 5.29 7.44
CA ILE A 30 -13.24 5.14 7.84
C ILE A 30 -13.33 4.46 9.20
N LEU A 31 -12.61 3.36 9.42
CA LEU A 31 -12.60 2.64 10.71
C LEU A 31 -12.06 3.51 11.85
N ALA A 32 -10.95 4.21 11.63
CA ALA A 32 -10.37 5.13 12.62
C ALA A 32 -11.30 6.31 12.92
N TYR A 33 -12.03 6.82 11.92
CA TYR A 33 -13.02 7.89 12.10
C TYR A 33 -14.24 7.42 12.89
N ILE A 34 -14.77 6.22 12.59
CA ILE A 34 -15.86 5.61 13.37
C ILE A 34 -15.42 5.44 14.83
N GLU A 35 -14.22 4.91 15.05
CA GLU A 35 -13.64 4.77 16.38
C GLU A 35 -13.51 6.13 17.09
N LEU A 36 -13.05 7.18 16.41
CA LEU A 36 -12.97 8.53 16.98
C LEU A 36 -14.34 9.03 17.47
N ARG A 37 -15.42 8.74 16.75
CA ARG A 37 -16.78 9.13 17.16
C ARG A 37 -17.29 8.32 18.36
N LEU A 38 -16.88 7.06 18.49
CA LEU A 38 -17.24 6.19 19.62
C LEU A 38 -16.34 6.41 20.86
N ALA A 39 -15.09 6.85 20.64
CA ALA A 39 -14.06 7.02 21.67
C ALA A 39 -14.43 8.07 22.74
N SER A 40 -15.36 8.98 22.43
CA SER A 40 -15.99 9.89 23.40
C SER A 40 -16.58 9.16 24.62
N GLN A 41 -16.86 7.86 24.54
CA GLN A 41 -17.48 7.10 25.62
C GLN A 41 -16.60 5.98 26.20
N TYR A 42 -15.61 5.46 25.45
CA TYR A 42 -14.90 4.23 25.84
C TYR A 42 -13.36 4.27 25.75
N ASN A 43 -12.76 5.42 25.37
CA ASN A 43 -11.30 5.59 25.23
C ASN A 43 -10.59 4.48 24.44
N ILE A 44 -11.23 3.97 23.37
CA ILE A 44 -10.69 2.96 22.46
C ILE A 44 -9.94 3.68 21.32
N ARG A 45 -8.69 3.27 21.03
CA ARG A 45 -7.81 3.90 20.01
C ARG A 45 -7.10 2.89 19.11
N PHE A 46 -7.65 1.69 18.99
CA PHE A 46 -7.08 0.57 18.28
C PHE A 46 -6.89 0.84 16.77
N PHE A 47 -7.94 1.25 16.06
CA PHE A 47 -7.87 1.51 14.61
C PHE A 47 -7.06 2.78 14.30
N GLN A 48 -7.09 3.78 15.18
CA GLN A 48 -6.20 4.95 15.08
C GLN A 48 -4.72 4.54 15.12
N ILE A 49 -4.33 3.69 16.06
CA ILE A 49 -2.94 3.21 16.18
C ILE A 49 -2.55 2.41 14.92
N ILE A 50 -3.40 1.50 14.45
CA ILE A 50 -3.15 0.74 13.22
C ILE A 50 -3.01 1.66 12.01
N PHE A 51 -3.88 2.68 11.88
CA PHE A 51 -3.82 3.63 10.80
C PHE A 51 -2.50 4.41 10.79
N ILE A 52 -2.00 4.84 11.96
CA ILE A 52 -0.71 5.51 12.09
C ILE A 52 0.41 4.57 11.61
N PHE A 53 0.49 3.34 12.13
CA PHE A 53 1.52 2.39 11.70
C PHE A 53 1.44 2.06 10.21
N TYR A 54 0.22 1.91 9.68
CA TYR A 54 -0.01 1.69 8.26
C TYR A 54 0.50 2.86 7.42
N PHE A 55 0.10 4.10 7.76
CA PHE A 55 0.39 5.28 6.96
C PHE A 55 1.89 5.61 6.96
N PHE A 56 2.50 5.60 8.14
CA PHE A 56 3.93 5.89 8.30
C PHE A 56 4.82 4.74 7.83
N GLY A 57 4.37 3.50 8.00
CA GLY A 57 5.07 2.29 7.61
C GLY A 57 4.63 1.70 6.27
N ILE A 58 3.94 2.46 5.40
CA ILE A 58 3.31 1.92 4.18
C ILE A 58 4.30 1.18 3.27
N GLY A 59 5.58 1.57 3.28
CA GLY A 59 6.65 0.89 2.55
C GLY A 59 6.83 -0.58 2.96
N ILE A 60 6.55 -0.93 4.21
CA ILE A 60 6.66 -2.29 4.76
C ILE A 60 5.28 -2.93 4.93
N THR A 61 4.31 -2.22 5.49
CA THR A 61 2.98 -2.77 5.78
C THR A 61 2.24 -3.19 4.51
N GLN A 62 2.60 -2.63 3.34
CA GLN A 62 2.04 -3.04 2.06
C GLN A 62 2.23 -4.53 1.74
N VAL A 63 3.28 -5.16 2.27
CA VAL A 63 3.60 -6.57 2.04
C VAL A 63 2.43 -7.49 2.41
N VAL A 64 1.65 -7.13 3.43
CA VAL A 64 0.50 -7.89 3.92
C VAL A 64 -0.53 -8.15 2.82
N TYR A 65 -0.80 -7.19 1.94
CA TYR A 65 -1.74 -7.37 0.82
C TYR A 65 -1.04 -7.60 -0.52
N ILE A 66 0.21 -7.18 -0.70
CA ILE A 66 0.97 -7.43 -1.92
C ILE A 66 1.27 -8.92 -2.10
N ILE A 67 1.71 -9.63 -1.04
CA ILE A 67 2.05 -11.06 -1.14
C ILE A 67 0.86 -11.90 -1.63
N PRO A 68 -0.35 -11.80 -1.04
CA PRO A 68 -1.52 -12.53 -1.55
C PRO A 68 -1.81 -12.26 -3.03
N VAL A 69 -1.65 -11.01 -3.48
CA VAL A 69 -1.86 -10.64 -4.90
C VAL A 69 -0.80 -11.27 -5.80
N LEU A 70 0.47 -11.28 -5.38
CA LEU A 70 1.54 -11.95 -6.12
C LEU A 70 1.29 -13.46 -6.23
N LEU A 71 0.86 -14.11 -5.15
CA LEU A 71 0.51 -15.53 -5.18
C LEU A 71 -0.66 -15.81 -6.13
N ARG A 72 -1.68 -14.94 -6.15
CA ARG A 72 -2.81 -15.05 -7.08
C ARG A 72 -2.38 -14.85 -8.53
N LEU A 73 -1.55 -13.84 -8.82
CA LEU A 73 -1.04 -13.58 -10.17
C LEU A 73 -0.12 -14.70 -10.67
N LYS A 74 0.70 -15.27 -9.77
CA LYS A 74 1.54 -16.45 -10.06
C LYS A 74 0.70 -17.65 -10.45
N ARG A 75 -0.40 -17.93 -9.72
CA ARG A 75 -1.34 -19.02 -10.06
C ARG A 75 -2.06 -18.80 -11.39
N GLN A 76 -2.22 -17.55 -11.82
CA GLN A 76 -2.85 -17.20 -13.10
C GLN A 76 -1.84 -17.06 -14.26
N GLU A 77 -0.55 -17.35 -14.02
CA GLU A 77 0.55 -17.18 -14.99
C GLU A 77 0.65 -15.75 -15.57
N LYS A 78 0.15 -14.75 -14.85
CA LYS A 78 0.17 -13.33 -15.24
C LYS A 78 1.49 -12.67 -14.86
N PHE A 79 2.59 -13.18 -15.38
CA PHE A 79 3.95 -12.76 -15.01
C PHE A 79 4.22 -11.28 -15.30
N ALA A 80 3.67 -10.72 -16.39
CA ALA A 80 3.84 -9.30 -16.71
C ALA A 80 3.20 -8.37 -15.64
N SER A 81 1.97 -8.68 -15.22
CA SER A 81 1.32 -7.94 -14.13
C SER A 81 2.03 -8.16 -12.80
N MET A 82 2.57 -9.36 -12.55
CA MET A 82 3.35 -9.64 -11.34
C MET A 82 4.61 -8.77 -11.26
N LYS A 83 5.34 -8.61 -12.38
CA LYS A 83 6.47 -7.65 -12.47
C LYS A 83 6.01 -6.23 -12.15
N GLY A 84 4.89 -5.80 -12.71
CA GLY A 84 4.30 -4.49 -12.44
C GLY A 84 3.97 -4.25 -10.97
N VAL A 85 3.38 -5.24 -10.30
CA VAL A 85 3.07 -5.18 -8.86
C VAL A 85 4.36 -5.09 -8.02
N ILE A 86 5.39 -5.87 -8.35
CA ILE A 86 6.69 -5.79 -7.67
C ILE A 86 7.31 -4.41 -7.83
N ILE A 87 7.34 -3.88 -9.06
CA ILE A 87 7.87 -2.54 -9.35
C ILE A 87 7.09 -1.48 -8.56
N GLY A 88 5.76 -1.53 -8.58
CA GLY A 88 4.91 -0.62 -7.82
C GLY A 88 5.21 -0.65 -6.32
N ALA A 89 5.34 -1.85 -5.73
CA ALA A 89 5.66 -2.00 -4.32
C ALA A 89 7.04 -1.43 -3.95
N ILE A 90 8.05 -1.65 -4.80
CA ILE A 90 9.40 -1.09 -4.62
C ILE A 90 9.35 0.44 -4.69
N ILE A 91 8.63 1.02 -5.66
CA ILE A 91 8.46 2.46 -5.78
C ILE A 91 7.82 3.03 -4.50
N THR A 92 6.76 2.40 -3.98
CA THR A 92 6.13 2.83 -2.72
C THR A 92 7.12 2.77 -1.55
N ALA A 93 7.91 1.71 -1.43
CA ALA A 93 8.89 1.56 -0.36
C ALA A 93 9.99 2.63 -0.43
N LEU A 94 10.52 2.89 -1.63
CA LEU A 94 11.52 3.94 -1.86
C LEU A 94 10.96 5.34 -1.60
N LEU A 95 9.75 5.62 -2.05
CA LEU A 95 9.09 6.90 -1.81
C LEU A 95 8.85 7.12 -0.31
N ASN A 96 8.34 6.10 0.40
CA ASN A 96 8.12 6.17 1.84
C ASN A 96 9.44 6.38 2.61
N GLY A 97 10.50 5.63 2.26
CA GLY A 97 11.83 5.83 2.83
C GLY A 97 12.41 7.21 2.55
N GLY A 98 12.23 7.72 1.32
CA GLY A 98 12.64 9.08 0.93
C GLY A 98 11.91 10.16 1.74
N CYS A 99 10.60 10.01 1.97
CA CYS A 99 9.84 10.91 2.84
C CYS A 99 10.39 10.91 4.28
N TRP A 100 10.74 9.75 4.82
CA TRP A 100 11.34 9.66 6.16
C TRP A 100 12.69 10.36 6.26
N ILE A 101 13.58 10.13 5.29
CA ILE A 101 14.87 10.81 5.23
C ILE A 101 14.66 12.33 5.21
N TRP A 102 13.74 12.81 4.37
CA TRP A 102 13.43 14.24 4.29
C TRP A 102 12.90 14.82 5.61
N VAL A 103 11.98 14.10 6.28
CA VAL A 103 11.47 14.50 7.60
C VAL A 103 12.60 14.60 8.63
N ILE A 104 13.48 13.60 8.68
CA ILE A 104 14.63 13.59 9.60
C ILE A 104 15.50 14.83 9.37
N SER A 105 15.83 15.14 8.11
CA SER A 105 16.64 16.30 7.75
C SER A 105 16.01 17.66 8.09
N LEU A 106 14.68 17.74 8.20
CA LEU A 106 13.99 18.97 8.63
C LEU A 106 13.98 19.14 10.16
N THR A 107 14.18 18.06 10.91
CA THR A 107 14.09 18.04 12.38
C THR A 107 15.44 17.95 13.09
N SER A 108 16.53 17.72 12.34
CA SER A 108 17.93 17.71 12.80
C SER A 108 18.58 19.07 12.66
#